data_AF-A0A5M9M961-F1
#
_entry.id   AF-A0A5M9M961-F1
#
_cell.length_a   1.000
_cell.length_b   1.000
_cell.length_c   1.000
_cell.angle_alpha   90.00
_cell.angle_beta   90.00
_cell.angle_gamma   90.00
#
_symmetry.space_group_name_H-M   'P 1'
#
loop_
_entity.id
_entity.type
_entity.pdbx_description
1 polymer ?
#
loop_
_entity_poly.entity_id
_entity_poly.type
_entity_poly.pdbx_seq_one_letter_code
_entity_poly.pdbx_strand_id
1 'polypeptide(L)'
;MQNSRTRGFGFKSWRAAIPAPLYRSFSLSYTIFALHLDYTFIWQSGFPGLMLHHALSSPETTALSRFKFVTDVDYGGNVQRAAIVEDVNKNLEEKGYPLCNPGRFLPWFHHPSLKSLTLWTRAKKILDVPQNRRNLSQLRHLALNRATLREDELPELLSLCSSLKVLRLGMAYKWRREIALQNGSAIVKALKSVSRTVTNLSLGLEYYTPNEFRSWLQNSEEDLSTPFHGILNEFPNLRYVGFSITLPARWSTNLGPALPKTIERLSLRGDYEPLVENGWHERSILDLVASNVVKWRTNLLELELIPIRKWKPFCEKRALEKKRSEVREICEKRGVGARGGV
;
A
#
# COMPACT_ATOMS: atom_id res chain seq x y z
N MET A 1 -56.24 -22.86 -1.51
CA MET A 1 -55.70 -23.60 -0.35
C MET A 1 -54.26 -23.15 -0.17
N GLN A 2 -54.02 -22.12 0.64
CA GLN A 2 -53.73 -22.18 2.09
C GLN A 2 -52.32 -22.72 2.42
N ASN A 3 -51.49 -21.79 2.93
CA ASN A 3 -50.57 -21.90 4.08
C ASN A 3 -49.46 -22.98 4.06
N SER A 4 -48.30 -22.83 4.69
CA SER A 4 -47.48 -21.75 5.27
C SER A 4 -46.33 -22.49 5.96
N ARG A 5 -45.10 -21.95 5.97
CA ARG A 5 -44.28 -21.78 7.19
C ARG A 5 -42.88 -21.25 6.87
N THR A 6 -42.77 -19.99 7.25
CA THR A 6 -41.61 -19.19 7.62
C THR A 6 -40.69 -19.86 8.64
N ARG A 7 -39.37 -19.66 8.48
CA ARG A 7 -38.44 -19.35 9.58
C ARG A 7 -37.51 -18.23 9.12
N GLY A 8 -37.59 -17.10 9.81
CA GLY A 8 -36.80 -15.91 9.52
C GLY A 8 -35.43 -15.94 10.17
N PHE A 9 -34.49 -15.22 9.55
CA PHE A 9 -33.41 -14.53 10.23
C PHE A 9 -33.39 -13.11 9.71
N GLY A 10 -33.62 -12.16 10.61
CA GLY A 10 -33.72 -10.75 10.30
C GLY A 10 -32.35 -10.13 10.05
N PHE A 11 -32.22 -9.44 8.92
CA PHE A 11 -31.29 -8.32 8.77
C PHE A 11 -32.12 -7.09 8.43
N LYS A 12 -32.20 -6.14 9.38
CA LYS A 12 -32.73 -4.80 9.14
C LYS A 12 -31.72 -4.04 8.26
N SER A 13 -31.84 -4.21 6.94
CA SER A 13 -31.23 -3.34 5.95
C SER A 13 -32.10 -2.11 5.77
N TRP A 14 -31.55 -0.93 6.05
CA TRP A 14 -32.17 0.34 5.71
C TRP A 14 -32.13 0.52 4.19
N ARG A 15 -33.27 0.31 3.51
CA ARG A 15 -33.52 0.84 2.16
C ARG A 15 -34.23 2.17 2.31
N ALA A 16 -33.53 3.28 2.13
CA ALA A 16 -34.17 4.56 1.86
C ALA A 16 -34.65 4.53 0.40
N ALA A 17 -35.95 4.31 0.21
CA ALA A 17 -36.63 4.68 -1.01
C ALA A 17 -36.61 6.20 -1.12
N ILE A 18 -36.23 6.73 -2.29
CA ILE A 18 -36.24 8.15 -2.58
C ILE A 18 -37.59 8.48 -3.23
N PRO A 19 -38.42 9.34 -2.61
CA PRO A 19 -39.28 10.23 -3.35
C PRO A 19 -38.75 11.67 -3.17
N ALA A 20 -38.40 12.31 -4.28
CA ALA A 20 -38.26 13.76 -4.34
C ALA A 20 -39.62 14.37 -4.75
N PRO A 21 -39.89 15.68 -4.54
CA PRO A 21 -39.05 16.69 -3.89
C PRO A 21 -39.80 17.49 -2.81
N LEU A 22 -39.19 17.70 -1.64
CA LEU A 22 -39.46 18.89 -0.84
C LEU A 22 -38.12 19.42 -0.34
N TYR A 23 -37.70 20.53 -0.94
CA TYR A 23 -36.57 21.35 -0.53
C TYR A 23 -36.77 21.79 0.93
N ARG A 24 -36.09 21.12 1.85
CA ARG A 24 -35.63 21.73 3.10
C ARG A 24 -34.16 21.46 3.22
N SER A 25 -33.38 22.53 3.17
CA SER A 25 -31.96 22.57 3.47
C SER A 25 -31.74 22.10 4.91
N PHE A 26 -31.55 20.80 5.10
CA PHE A 26 -30.95 20.27 6.31
C PHE A 26 -29.44 20.46 6.19
N SER A 27 -28.94 21.59 6.67
CA SER A 27 -27.51 21.77 6.91
C SER A 27 -27.13 20.95 8.14
N LEU A 28 -26.89 19.66 7.94
CA LEU A 28 -26.28 18.81 8.95
C LEU A 28 -24.80 19.19 9.07
N SER A 29 -24.48 20.10 9.98
CA SER A 29 -23.12 20.52 10.31
C SER A 29 -22.40 19.44 11.11
N TYR A 30 -22.13 18.30 10.49
CA TYR A 30 -21.25 17.29 11.08
C TYR A 30 -19.79 17.64 10.77
N THR A 31 -19.00 17.79 11.82
CA THR A 31 -17.55 17.92 11.72
C THR A 31 -16.95 16.54 11.54
N ILE A 32 -16.64 16.18 10.30
CA ILE A 32 -16.00 14.91 9.96
C ILE A 32 -14.49 15.14 9.95
N PHE A 33 -13.75 14.37 10.77
CA PHE A 33 -12.29 14.39 10.84
C PHE A 33 -11.63 13.22 10.09
N ALA A 34 -12.30 12.07 10.06
CA ALA A 34 -11.80 10.86 9.42
C ALA A 34 -12.84 10.29 8.45
N LEU A 35 -12.38 9.82 7.30
CA LEU A 35 -13.21 9.18 6.30
C LEU A 35 -12.60 7.82 5.90
N HIS A 36 -13.37 6.76 6.10
CA HIS A 36 -13.01 5.40 5.69
C HIS A 36 -13.96 4.93 4.59
N LEU A 37 -13.45 4.78 3.38
CA LEU A 37 -14.17 4.34 2.19
C LEU A 37 -13.67 2.95 1.80
N ASP A 38 -14.59 2.00 1.80
CA ASP A 38 -14.33 0.62 1.43
C ASP A 38 -13.81 0.49 -0.02
N TYR A 39 -12.94 -0.49 -0.27
CA TYR A 39 -12.34 -0.76 -1.57
C TYR A 39 -13.37 -1.00 -2.70
N THR A 40 -14.57 -1.47 -2.38
CA THR A 40 -15.69 -1.66 -3.33
C THR A 40 -16.05 -0.37 -4.05
N PHE A 41 -15.90 0.80 -3.41
CA PHE A 41 -16.15 2.10 -4.05
C PHE A 41 -15.14 2.45 -5.14
N ILE A 42 -13.93 1.90 -5.07
CA ILE A 42 -12.92 2.02 -6.13
C ILE A 42 -13.23 1.00 -7.23
N TRP A 43 -13.55 -0.23 -6.84
CA TRP A 43 -13.82 -1.34 -7.75
C TRP A 43 -15.04 -1.14 -8.63
N GLN A 44 -16.17 -0.75 -8.03
CA GLN A 44 -17.44 -0.56 -8.74
C GLN A 44 -17.54 0.79 -9.46
N SER A 45 -16.40 1.46 -9.68
CA SER A 45 -16.37 2.83 -10.20
C SER A 45 -17.30 3.79 -9.43
N GLY A 46 -17.51 3.52 -8.14
CA GLY A 46 -18.60 4.06 -7.34
C GLY A 46 -18.70 5.58 -7.28
N PHE A 47 -19.94 6.04 -7.08
CA PHE A 47 -20.40 7.42 -6.94
C PHE A 47 -19.61 8.29 -5.91
N PRO A 48 -19.09 7.76 -4.78
CA PRO A 48 -18.49 8.61 -3.74
C PRO A 48 -17.29 9.43 -4.21
N GLY A 49 -16.45 8.86 -5.07
CA GLY A 49 -15.31 9.57 -5.63
C GLY A 49 -15.72 10.78 -6.49
N LEU A 50 -16.83 10.66 -7.22
CA LEU A 50 -17.41 11.76 -8.00
C LEU A 50 -18.14 12.76 -7.09
N MET A 51 -18.89 12.29 -6.09
CA MET A 51 -19.53 13.16 -5.10
C MET A 51 -18.50 14.00 -4.34
N LEU A 52 -17.37 13.42 -3.96
CA LEU A 52 -16.27 14.11 -3.31
C LEU A 52 -15.57 15.08 -4.25
N HIS A 53 -15.34 14.69 -5.49
CA HIS A 53 -14.84 15.61 -6.51
C HIS A 53 -15.75 16.81 -6.68
N HIS A 54 -17.07 16.60 -6.76
CA HIS A 54 -18.04 17.69 -6.80
C HIS A 54 -18.05 18.52 -5.50
N ALA A 55 -18.09 17.90 -4.32
CA ALA A 55 -18.11 18.61 -3.04
C ALA A 55 -16.84 19.46 -2.81
N LEU A 56 -15.67 18.94 -3.21
CA LEU A 56 -14.38 19.63 -3.03
C LEU A 56 -14.11 20.68 -4.11
N SER A 57 -14.65 20.50 -5.32
CA SER A 57 -14.49 21.44 -6.44
C SER A 57 -15.59 22.51 -6.50
N SER A 58 -16.70 22.35 -5.78
CA SER A 58 -17.81 23.31 -5.79
C SER A 58 -17.47 24.61 -5.06
N PRO A 59 -18.07 25.75 -5.44
CA PRO A 59 -17.98 27.01 -4.70
C PRO A 59 -18.46 26.86 -3.25
N GLU A 60 -17.90 27.66 -2.33
CA GLU A 60 -18.28 27.66 -0.90
C GLU A 60 -19.76 27.97 -0.65
N THR A 61 -20.45 28.56 -1.63
CA THR A 61 -21.87 28.88 -1.58
C THR A 61 -22.79 27.68 -1.78
N THR A 62 -22.26 26.49 -2.06
CA THR A 62 -23.06 25.27 -2.25
C THR A 62 -23.40 24.60 -0.91
N ALA A 63 -24.60 24.00 -0.82
CA ALA A 63 -25.08 23.31 0.38
C ALA A 63 -24.33 22.01 0.74
N LEU A 64 -23.27 21.66 0.00
CA LEU A 64 -22.51 20.43 0.16
C LEU A 64 -21.39 20.60 1.20
N SER A 65 -21.28 19.67 2.14
CA SER A 65 -20.15 19.64 3.08
C SER A 65 -18.83 19.47 2.32
N ARG A 66 -17.94 20.47 2.42
CA ARG A 66 -16.60 20.46 1.80
C ARG A 66 -15.58 19.62 2.56
N PHE A 67 -16.01 18.87 3.58
CA PHE A 67 -15.12 18.05 4.40
C PHE A 67 -13.93 18.84 4.99
N LYS A 68 -14.11 20.16 5.24
CA LYS A 68 -13.04 21.11 5.59
C LYS A 68 -12.19 20.75 6.83
N PHE A 69 -12.68 19.82 7.65
CA PHE A 69 -12.00 19.35 8.86
C PHE A 69 -11.42 17.94 8.71
N VAL A 70 -11.57 17.30 7.55
CA VAL A 70 -11.03 15.96 7.30
C VAL A 70 -9.52 16.02 7.29
N THR A 71 -8.93 15.31 8.24
CA THR A 71 -7.49 15.15 8.42
C THR A 71 -7.02 13.76 7.99
N ASP A 72 -7.91 12.77 8.03
CA ASP A 72 -7.57 11.36 7.81
C ASP A 72 -8.48 10.73 6.77
N VAL A 73 -7.89 10.18 5.71
CA VAL A 73 -8.61 9.49 4.64
C VAL A 73 -8.01 8.12 4.42
N ASP A 74 -8.85 7.10 4.46
CA ASP A 74 -8.55 5.76 3.99
C ASP A 74 -9.54 5.38 2.89
N TYR A 75 -9.07 5.34 1.65
CA TYR A 75 -9.87 4.97 0.49
C TYR A 75 -9.33 3.69 -0.14
N GLY A 76 -9.94 2.57 0.24
CA GLY A 76 -9.58 1.24 -0.24
C GLY A 76 -8.35 0.63 0.41
N GLY A 77 -7.90 1.13 1.56
CA GLY A 77 -6.84 0.48 2.35
C GLY A 77 -7.23 -0.89 2.89
N ASN A 78 -8.53 -1.20 2.94
CA ASN A 78 -9.07 -2.49 3.37
C ASN A 78 -9.18 -3.53 2.23
N VAL A 79 -8.59 -3.28 1.07
CA VAL A 79 -8.63 -4.20 -0.07
C VAL A 79 -7.92 -5.53 0.22
N GLN A 80 -8.66 -6.63 0.17
CA GLN A 80 -8.10 -7.97 0.30
C GLN A 80 -7.62 -8.48 -1.07
N ARG A 81 -6.34 -8.89 -1.22
CA ARG A 81 -5.87 -9.47 -2.51
C ARG A 81 -6.54 -10.80 -2.82
N ALA A 82 -6.92 -11.58 -1.81
CA ALA A 82 -7.65 -12.83 -2.01
C ALA A 82 -8.94 -12.59 -2.80
N ALA A 83 -9.75 -11.60 -2.39
CA ALA A 83 -10.95 -11.18 -3.10
C ALA A 83 -10.65 -10.74 -4.55
N ILE A 84 -9.57 -9.98 -4.77
CA ILE A 84 -9.15 -9.60 -6.13
C ILE A 84 -8.76 -10.83 -6.96
N VAL A 85 -7.99 -11.77 -6.41
CA VAL A 85 -7.54 -12.96 -7.15
C VAL A 85 -8.72 -13.85 -7.52
N GLU A 86 -9.65 -14.07 -6.59
CA GLU A 86 -10.87 -14.84 -6.85
C GLU A 86 -11.72 -14.23 -7.97
N ASP A 87 -11.89 -12.91 -7.99
CA ASP A 87 -12.69 -12.24 -9.02
C ASP A 87 -11.95 -12.11 -10.36
N VAL A 88 -10.64 -11.90 -10.33
CA VAL A 88 -9.80 -11.89 -11.54
C VAL A 88 -9.73 -13.27 -12.19
N ASN A 89 -9.67 -14.34 -11.41
CA ASN A 89 -9.68 -15.71 -11.93
C ASN A 89 -11.01 -16.08 -12.59
N LYS A 90 -12.12 -15.41 -12.24
CA LYS A 90 -13.41 -15.54 -12.93
C LYS A 90 -13.43 -14.79 -14.28
N ASN A 91 -12.67 -13.70 -14.39
CA ASN A 91 -12.66 -12.80 -15.55
C ASN A 91 -11.27 -12.74 -16.21
N LEU A 92 -10.70 -13.90 -16.57
CA LEU A 92 -9.35 -14.06 -17.16
C LEU A 92 -9.12 -13.26 -18.45
N GLU A 93 -10.18 -12.74 -19.08
CA GLU A 93 -10.12 -11.99 -20.33
C GLU A 93 -9.80 -10.49 -20.12
N GLU A 94 -10.07 -9.91 -18.95
CA GLU A 94 -9.74 -8.51 -18.66
C GLU A 94 -8.26 -8.36 -18.25
N LYS A 95 -7.39 -8.33 -19.26
CA LYS A 95 -5.93 -8.15 -19.14
C LYS A 95 -5.54 -6.71 -18.77
N GLY A 96 -6.02 -6.18 -17.63
CA GLY A 96 -5.67 -4.83 -17.20
C GLY A 96 -6.21 -4.44 -15.83
N TYR A 97 -5.81 -3.27 -15.35
CA TYR A 97 -6.39 -2.69 -14.14
C TYR A 97 -7.92 -2.52 -14.32
N PRO A 98 -8.72 -2.76 -13.27
CA PRO A 98 -10.15 -2.46 -13.31
C PRO A 98 -10.38 -1.01 -13.75
N LEU A 99 -11.40 -0.78 -14.57
CA LEU A 99 -11.74 0.57 -15.03
C LEU A 99 -12.10 1.46 -13.83
N CYS A 100 -11.42 2.59 -13.71
CA CYS A 100 -11.63 3.58 -12.67
C CYS A 100 -11.49 4.99 -13.25
N ASN A 101 -12.43 5.89 -12.95
CA ASN A 101 -12.28 7.30 -13.29
C ASN A 101 -11.12 7.91 -12.48
N PRO A 102 -10.02 8.38 -13.09
CA PRO A 102 -8.85 8.90 -12.39
C PRO A 102 -9.13 10.22 -11.63
N GLY A 103 -10.10 11.02 -12.09
CA GLY A 103 -10.48 12.29 -11.47
C GLY A 103 -11.03 12.15 -10.05
N ARG A 104 -11.37 10.94 -9.62
CA ARG A 104 -11.90 10.67 -8.27
C ARG A 104 -10.87 10.80 -7.15
N PHE A 105 -9.58 10.72 -7.47
CA PHE A 105 -8.51 10.77 -6.47
C PHE A 105 -7.89 12.16 -6.35
N LEU A 106 -7.92 12.96 -7.43
CA LEU A 106 -7.35 14.31 -7.48
C LEU A 106 -7.73 15.18 -6.27
N PRO A 107 -9.01 15.24 -5.84
CA PRO A 107 -9.40 16.15 -4.76
C PRO A 107 -8.66 15.92 -3.44
N TRP A 108 -8.24 14.68 -3.16
CA TRP A 108 -7.52 14.34 -1.94
C TRP A 108 -6.12 14.93 -1.91
N PHE A 109 -5.46 15.05 -3.06
CA PHE A 109 -4.11 15.62 -3.15
C PHE A 109 -4.09 17.15 -3.01
N HIS A 110 -5.26 17.78 -2.88
CA HIS A 110 -5.43 19.23 -2.70
C HIS A 110 -6.15 19.59 -1.41
N HIS A 111 -6.47 18.60 -0.56
CA HIS A 111 -7.27 18.84 0.62
C HIS A 111 -6.43 19.55 1.71
N PRO A 112 -6.76 20.79 2.12
CA PRO A 112 -5.85 21.66 2.87
C PRO A 112 -5.58 21.19 4.31
N SER A 113 -6.48 20.40 4.90
CA SER A 113 -6.36 19.92 6.27
C SER A 113 -5.81 18.49 6.38
N LEU A 114 -5.47 17.86 5.25
CA LEU A 114 -5.13 16.44 5.21
C LEU A 114 -3.76 16.17 5.85
N LYS A 115 -3.75 15.25 6.82
CA LYS A 115 -2.57 14.80 7.55
C LYS A 115 -2.24 13.33 7.28
N SER A 116 -3.23 12.53 6.91
CA SER A 116 -3.09 11.12 6.61
C SER A 116 -3.91 10.73 5.38
N LEU A 117 -3.25 10.10 4.41
CA LEU A 117 -3.86 9.67 3.17
C LEU A 117 -3.46 8.24 2.85
N THR A 118 -4.42 7.32 2.88
CA THR A 118 -4.30 5.96 2.37
C THR A 118 -5.19 5.81 1.16
N LEU A 119 -4.62 5.42 0.03
CA LEU A 119 -5.33 5.26 -1.23
C LEU A 119 -4.93 3.96 -1.93
N TRP A 120 -5.92 3.23 -2.43
CA TRP A 120 -5.71 2.28 -3.50
C TRP A 120 -5.81 2.97 -4.86
N THR A 121 -4.70 3.54 -5.35
CA THR A 121 -4.74 4.38 -6.56
C THR A 121 -4.71 3.55 -7.85
N ARG A 122 -5.71 3.77 -8.71
CA ARG A 122 -5.81 3.22 -10.08
C ARG A 122 -5.74 4.31 -11.13
N ALA A 123 -4.87 5.31 -10.93
CA ALA A 123 -4.74 6.48 -11.79
C ALA A 123 -3.30 6.64 -12.27
N LYS A 124 -3.14 7.05 -13.54
CA LYS A 124 -1.85 7.33 -14.19
C LYS A 124 -1.46 8.82 -14.19
N LYS A 125 -2.31 9.66 -13.56
CA LYS A 125 -2.19 11.11 -13.44
C LYS A 125 -2.93 11.58 -12.20
N ILE A 126 -2.22 11.73 -11.09
CA ILE A 126 -2.82 12.16 -9.82
C ILE A 126 -2.53 13.63 -9.46
N LEU A 127 -1.73 14.32 -10.27
CA LEU A 127 -1.34 15.71 -10.05
C LEU A 127 -1.81 16.66 -11.17
N ASP A 128 -2.80 16.28 -11.99
CA ASP A 128 -3.24 17.05 -13.17
C ASP A 128 -4.13 18.27 -12.81
N VAL A 129 -3.64 19.14 -11.92
CA VAL A 129 -4.35 20.30 -11.35
C VAL A 129 -3.38 21.48 -11.23
N PRO A 130 -3.77 22.77 -11.34
CA PRO A 130 -2.83 23.90 -11.27
C PRO A 130 -1.92 23.89 -10.03
N GLN A 131 -0.62 24.18 -10.22
CA GLN A 131 0.41 24.11 -9.17
C GLN A 131 0.05 24.88 -7.89
N ASN A 132 -0.64 26.01 -8.02
CA ASN A 132 -1.01 26.89 -6.89
C ASN A 132 -2.00 26.25 -5.89
N ARG A 133 -2.57 25.08 -6.22
CA ARG A 133 -3.46 24.30 -5.35
C ARG A 133 -2.83 23.00 -4.83
N ARG A 134 -1.56 22.74 -5.20
CA ARG A 134 -0.81 21.55 -4.78
C ARG A 134 -0.09 21.88 -3.46
N ASN A 135 -0.69 21.54 -2.33
CA ASN A 135 0.00 21.65 -1.04
C ASN A 135 -0.28 20.42 -0.17
N LEU A 136 0.74 19.57 -0.03
CA LEU A 136 0.73 18.38 0.83
C LEU A 136 1.74 18.52 1.98
N SER A 137 2.20 19.74 2.27
CA SER A 137 3.24 20.00 3.28
C SER A 137 2.84 19.56 4.69
N GLN A 138 1.54 19.48 4.97
CA GLN A 138 1.01 19.02 6.26
C GLN A 138 0.85 17.50 6.35
N LEU A 139 0.96 16.79 5.22
CA LEU A 139 0.78 15.36 5.15
C LEU A 139 1.90 14.64 5.92
N ARG A 140 1.52 13.87 6.94
CA ARG A 140 2.43 13.09 7.79
C ARG A 140 2.44 11.62 7.41
N HIS A 141 1.34 11.11 6.84
CA HIS A 141 1.19 9.72 6.43
C HIS A 141 0.70 9.66 4.99
N LEU A 142 1.45 8.99 4.12
CA LEU A 142 1.05 8.68 2.76
C LEU A 142 1.20 7.17 2.54
N ALA A 143 0.08 6.52 2.24
CA ALA A 143 0.05 5.12 1.85
C ALA A 143 -0.62 4.97 0.49
N LEU A 144 0.21 4.74 -0.53
CA LEU A 144 -0.23 4.41 -1.89
C LEU A 144 -0.20 2.90 -2.04
N ASN A 145 -1.33 2.26 -1.83
CA ASN A 145 -1.45 0.81 -1.94
C ASN A 145 -1.70 0.44 -3.41
N ARG A 146 -0.82 -0.38 -4.00
CA ARG A 146 -0.99 -0.91 -5.37
C ARG A 146 -1.23 0.18 -6.44
N ALA A 147 -0.49 1.25 -6.29
CA ALA A 147 -0.48 2.40 -7.15
C ALA A 147 -0.11 2.03 -8.57
N THR A 148 -0.94 2.46 -9.52
CA THR A 148 -0.67 2.35 -10.96
C THR A 148 -0.09 3.64 -11.54
N LEU A 149 0.52 4.47 -10.68
CA LEU A 149 1.17 5.73 -11.07
C LEU A 149 2.38 5.42 -11.94
N ARG A 150 2.76 6.36 -12.81
CA ARG A 150 4.05 6.26 -13.47
C ARG A 150 5.17 6.61 -12.48
N GLU A 151 6.32 5.98 -12.66
CA GLU A 151 7.47 6.16 -11.77
C GLU A 151 8.02 7.60 -11.80
N ASP A 152 7.88 8.30 -12.92
CA ASP A 152 8.32 9.69 -13.10
C ASP A 152 7.39 10.74 -12.50
N GLU A 153 6.20 10.36 -12.02
CA GLU A 153 5.29 11.25 -11.29
C GLU A 153 5.63 11.33 -9.79
N LEU A 154 6.34 10.32 -9.26
CA LEU A 154 6.66 10.24 -7.84
C LEU A 154 7.55 11.38 -7.34
N PRO A 155 8.58 11.85 -8.08
CA PRO A 155 9.41 12.97 -7.64
C PRO A 155 8.58 14.24 -7.37
N GLU A 156 7.60 14.51 -8.23
CA GLU A 156 6.73 15.67 -8.07
C GLU A 156 5.78 15.47 -6.88
N LEU A 157 5.19 14.28 -6.71
CA LEU A 157 4.30 14.01 -5.59
C LEU A 157 5.02 14.15 -4.24
N LEU A 158 6.19 13.53 -4.10
CA LEU A 158 6.90 13.47 -2.83
C LEU A 158 7.60 14.80 -2.50
N SER A 159 7.95 15.63 -3.49
CA SER A 159 8.48 16.98 -3.22
C SER A 159 7.46 17.89 -2.54
N LEU A 160 6.16 17.63 -2.74
CA LEU A 160 5.08 18.37 -2.08
C LEU A 160 4.86 17.95 -0.61
N CYS A 161 5.43 16.82 -0.18
CA CYS A 161 5.16 16.19 1.12
C CYS A 161 6.28 16.48 2.15
N SER A 162 6.57 17.75 2.41
CA SER A 162 7.73 18.16 3.22
C SER A 162 7.71 17.68 4.67
N SER A 163 6.54 17.41 5.28
CA SER A 163 6.43 16.92 6.67
C SER A 163 6.22 15.40 6.79
N LEU A 164 6.41 14.64 5.71
CA LEU A 164 6.08 13.22 5.67
C LEU A 164 6.89 12.41 6.68
N LYS A 165 6.22 11.60 7.50
CA LYS A 165 6.84 10.70 8.50
C LYS A 165 6.71 9.25 8.10
N VAL A 166 5.57 8.87 7.53
CA VAL A 166 5.26 7.50 7.13
C VAL A 166 4.98 7.47 5.64
N LEU A 167 5.79 6.73 4.89
CA LEU A 167 5.59 6.47 3.48
C LEU A 167 5.41 4.96 3.26
N ARG A 168 4.24 4.58 2.73
CA ARG A 168 4.02 3.25 2.15
C ARG A 168 3.78 3.40 0.66
N LEU A 169 4.71 2.92 -0.15
CA LEU A 169 4.65 2.98 -1.59
C LEU A 169 4.57 1.56 -2.15
N GLY A 170 3.36 1.09 -2.42
CA GLY A 170 3.12 -0.16 -3.13
C GLY A 170 2.86 0.13 -4.61
N MET A 171 3.82 -0.12 -5.50
CA MET A 171 3.64 0.06 -6.94
C MET A 171 3.06 -1.22 -7.57
N ALA A 172 2.14 -1.05 -8.52
CA ALA A 172 1.55 -2.12 -9.30
C ALA A 172 1.82 -1.90 -10.79
N TYR A 173 2.21 -2.96 -11.49
CA TYR A 173 2.57 -2.96 -12.91
C TYR A 173 1.69 -3.91 -13.71
N LYS A 174 1.32 -3.57 -14.94
CA LYS A 174 0.55 -4.46 -15.81
C LYS A 174 1.42 -5.61 -16.29
N TRP A 175 1.02 -6.82 -15.96
CA TRP A 175 1.65 -8.05 -16.43
C TRP A 175 1.74 -8.06 -17.97
N ARG A 176 2.93 -8.38 -18.51
CA ARG A 176 3.29 -8.39 -19.94
C ARG A 176 3.25 -7.04 -20.67
N ARG A 177 2.89 -5.94 -19.99
CA ARG A 177 2.73 -4.61 -20.65
C ARG A 177 3.60 -3.52 -20.04
N GLU A 178 3.94 -3.64 -18.77
CA GLU A 178 4.78 -2.71 -18.04
C GLU A 178 5.95 -3.50 -17.46
N ILE A 179 7.15 -2.92 -17.47
CA ILE A 179 8.36 -3.48 -16.85
C ILE A 179 8.50 -2.79 -15.49
N ALA A 180 8.54 -3.56 -14.41
CA ALA A 180 8.70 -3.01 -13.08
C ALA A 180 10.08 -2.34 -12.92
N LEU A 181 10.11 -1.17 -12.28
CA LEU A 181 11.33 -0.40 -12.00
C LEU A 181 12.07 0.09 -13.26
N GLN A 182 11.40 0.15 -14.41
CA GLN A 182 12.01 0.62 -15.67
C GLN A 182 12.67 2.00 -15.54
N ASN A 183 12.13 2.86 -14.68
CA ASN A 183 12.65 4.16 -14.29
C ASN A 183 12.86 4.23 -12.77
N GLY A 184 13.54 3.22 -12.22
CA GLY A 184 13.86 3.15 -10.79
C GLY A 184 14.62 4.37 -10.26
N SER A 185 15.37 5.08 -11.11
CA SER A 185 16.05 6.33 -10.75
C SER A 185 15.08 7.46 -10.38
N ALA A 186 13.91 7.55 -11.03
CA ALA A 186 12.87 8.50 -10.65
C ALA A 186 12.30 8.16 -9.26
N ILE A 187 12.06 6.88 -8.95
CA ILE A 187 11.61 6.46 -7.62
C ILE A 187 12.66 6.85 -6.58
N VAL A 188 13.94 6.58 -6.84
CA VAL A 188 15.04 6.95 -5.94
C VAL A 188 15.11 8.46 -5.72
N LYS A 189 14.99 9.26 -6.78
CA LYS A 189 14.94 10.73 -6.68
C LYS A 189 13.77 11.18 -5.79
N ALA A 190 12.60 10.56 -5.93
CA ALA A 190 11.44 10.84 -5.10
C ALA A 190 11.68 10.46 -3.63
N LEU A 191 12.29 9.31 -3.37
CA LEU A 191 12.63 8.86 -2.02
C LEU A 191 13.64 9.81 -1.34
N LYS A 192 14.62 10.31 -2.09
CA LYS A 192 15.59 11.29 -1.57
C LYS A 192 14.93 12.60 -1.16
N SER A 193 13.86 13.05 -1.83
CA SER A 193 13.20 14.32 -1.48
C SER A 193 12.53 14.32 -0.11
N VAL A 194 12.25 13.14 0.46
CA VAL A 194 11.60 12.98 1.78
C VAL A 194 12.50 12.29 2.81
N SER A 195 13.78 12.04 2.48
CA SER A 195 14.64 11.19 3.29
C SER A 195 14.93 11.76 4.68
N ARG A 196 14.94 13.08 4.82
CA ARG A 196 15.18 13.79 6.08
C ARG A 196 14.02 13.67 7.06
N THR A 197 12.80 13.47 6.58
CA THR A 197 11.59 13.54 7.41
C THR A 197 10.98 12.18 7.70
N VAL A 198 11.11 11.23 6.76
CA VAL A 198 10.54 9.88 6.86
C VAL A 198 11.24 9.05 7.95
N THR A 199 10.44 8.49 8.86
CA THR A 199 10.85 7.56 9.91
C THR A 199 10.39 6.14 9.64
N ASN A 200 9.36 5.96 8.81
CA ASN A 200 8.78 4.67 8.48
C ASN A 200 8.61 4.56 6.97
N LEU A 201 9.41 3.70 6.33
CA LEU A 201 9.34 3.44 4.90
C LEU A 201 8.83 2.02 4.66
N SER A 202 7.86 1.86 3.76
CA SER A 202 7.55 0.56 3.17
C SER A 202 7.47 0.65 1.67
N LEU A 203 8.20 -0.20 0.95
CA LEU A 203 8.07 -0.35 -0.50
C LEU A 203 7.49 -1.73 -0.81
N GLY A 204 6.41 -1.75 -1.57
CA GLY A 204 5.83 -2.96 -2.15
C GLY A 204 5.89 -2.87 -3.67
N LEU A 205 6.05 -4.00 -4.31
CA LEU A 205 5.98 -4.13 -5.76
C LEU A 205 5.04 -5.29 -6.07
N GLU A 206 4.20 -5.16 -7.10
CA GLU A 206 3.39 -6.26 -7.61
C GLU A 206 3.13 -6.14 -9.12
N TYR A 207 2.93 -7.28 -9.78
CA TYR A 207 2.30 -7.33 -11.10
C TYR A 207 0.79 -7.60 -10.99
N TYR A 208 0.02 -6.97 -11.88
CA TYR A 208 -1.42 -7.12 -12.05
C TYR A 208 -1.74 -7.67 -13.44
N THR A 209 -2.58 -8.68 -13.61
CA THR A 209 -3.23 -9.46 -12.55
C THR A 209 -2.23 -10.31 -11.76
N PRO A 210 -2.50 -10.64 -10.49
CA PRO A 210 -1.66 -11.57 -9.73
C PRO A 210 -1.77 -12.94 -10.38
N ASN A 211 -0.90 -13.23 -11.35
CA ASN A 211 -0.96 -14.51 -12.04
C ASN A 211 -0.24 -15.54 -11.19
N GLU A 212 -0.96 -16.51 -10.63
CA GLU A 212 -0.40 -17.52 -9.73
C GLU A 212 0.62 -18.46 -10.43
N PHE A 213 0.75 -18.39 -11.76
CA PHE A 213 1.30 -19.51 -12.53
C PHE A 213 2.60 -19.27 -13.30
N ARG A 214 3.08 -18.04 -13.52
CA ARG A 214 4.33 -17.83 -14.29
C ARG A 214 5.12 -16.61 -13.81
N SER A 215 6.35 -16.85 -13.35
CA SER A 215 7.36 -15.80 -13.19
C SER A 215 7.68 -15.21 -14.56
N TRP A 216 7.48 -13.91 -14.70
CA TRP A 216 7.98 -13.13 -15.83
C TRP A 216 8.96 -12.10 -15.28
N LEU A 217 9.92 -12.56 -14.52
CA LEU A 217 11.15 -11.81 -14.39
C LEU A 217 11.93 -12.11 -15.66
N GLN A 218 11.93 -11.17 -16.61
CA GLN A 218 12.91 -11.26 -17.67
C GLN A 218 14.28 -11.19 -17.01
N ASN A 219 15.20 -12.10 -17.38
CA ASN A 219 16.57 -12.12 -16.87
C ASN A 219 17.31 -10.78 -17.09
N SER A 220 16.77 -9.87 -17.91
CA SER A 220 17.24 -8.49 -18.13
C SER A 220 16.74 -7.45 -17.12
N GLU A 221 15.92 -7.82 -16.13
CA GLU A 221 15.35 -6.89 -15.12
C GLU A 221 16.13 -6.85 -13.80
N GLU A 222 17.22 -7.61 -13.66
CA GLU A 222 18.02 -7.63 -12.42
C GLU A 222 18.66 -6.25 -12.14
N ASP A 223 19.17 -5.59 -13.19
CA ASP A 223 19.82 -4.28 -13.12
C ASP A 223 18.87 -3.11 -12.81
N LEU A 224 17.55 -3.29 -12.98
CA LEU A 224 16.59 -2.21 -12.75
C LEU A 224 16.42 -1.86 -11.27
N SER A 225 16.86 -2.76 -10.38
CA SER A 225 16.89 -2.52 -8.94
C SER A 225 18.18 -1.85 -8.45
N THR A 226 19.21 -1.75 -9.29
CA THR A 226 20.52 -1.17 -8.97
C THR A 226 20.43 0.26 -8.42
N PRO A 227 19.56 1.17 -8.93
CA PRO A 227 19.44 2.51 -8.37
C PRO A 227 19.05 2.56 -6.89
N PHE A 228 18.42 1.51 -6.36
CA PHE A 228 18.00 1.43 -4.96
C PHE A 228 19.11 0.97 -4.02
N HIS A 229 20.24 0.50 -4.55
CA HIS A 229 21.35 0.04 -3.71
C HIS A 229 21.86 1.21 -2.83
N GLY A 230 21.83 1.01 -1.51
CA GLY A 230 22.33 1.98 -0.53
C GLY A 230 21.40 3.15 -0.26
N ILE A 231 20.23 3.24 -0.91
CA ILE A 231 19.29 4.37 -0.74
C ILE A 231 18.83 4.56 0.70
N LEU A 232 18.82 3.49 1.50
CA LEU A 232 18.36 3.53 2.89
C LEU A 232 19.32 4.26 3.81
N ASN A 233 20.60 4.31 3.46
CA ASN A 233 21.60 5.09 4.20
C ASN A 233 21.38 6.61 4.05
N GLU A 234 20.57 7.05 3.08
CA GLU A 234 20.21 8.45 2.89
C GLU A 234 19.11 8.94 3.87
N PHE A 235 18.54 8.03 4.67
CA PHE A 235 17.47 8.32 5.62
C PHE A 235 18.00 8.35 7.07
N PRO A 236 18.41 9.52 7.60
CA PRO A 236 19.05 9.60 8.91
C PRO A 236 18.12 9.28 10.09
N ASN A 237 16.80 9.34 9.89
CA ASN A 237 15.79 9.18 10.94
C ASN A 237 14.97 7.88 10.78
N LEU A 238 15.40 6.97 9.89
CA LEU A 238 14.63 5.78 9.55
C LEU A 238 14.66 4.76 10.69
N ARG A 239 13.50 4.46 11.26
CA ARG A 239 13.33 3.50 12.36
C ARG A 239 12.63 2.23 11.92
N TYR A 240 11.66 2.35 11.02
CA TYR A 240 10.95 1.23 10.44
C TYR A 240 11.23 1.15 8.95
N VAL A 241 11.52 -0.06 8.49
CA VAL A 241 11.68 -0.32 7.09
C VAL A 241 11.00 -1.63 6.67
N GLY A 242 10.28 -1.62 5.55
CA GLY A 242 9.58 -2.81 5.08
C GLY A 242 9.58 -2.94 3.57
N PHE A 243 10.24 -3.95 3.02
CA PHE A 243 10.35 -4.14 1.57
C PHE A 243 9.83 -5.50 1.14
N SER A 244 9.41 -5.56 -0.12
CA SER A 244 9.39 -6.84 -0.83
C SER A 244 10.79 -7.44 -0.81
N ILE A 245 10.93 -8.69 -0.39
CA ILE A 245 12.22 -9.36 -0.23
C ILE A 245 13.01 -9.44 -1.54
N THR A 246 12.33 -9.34 -2.67
CA THR A 246 12.90 -9.38 -4.02
C THR A 246 13.73 -8.15 -4.36
N LEU A 247 13.46 -7.00 -3.73
CA LEU A 247 14.30 -5.80 -3.85
C LEU A 247 15.68 -6.01 -3.17
N PRO A 248 15.75 -6.23 -1.84
CA PRO A 248 17.01 -6.34 -1.13
C PRO A 248 17.77 -7.64 -1.41
N ALA A 249 17.09 -8.75 -1.72
CA ALA A 249 17.75 -10.01 -2.09
C ALA A 249 18.65 -9.89 -3.31
N ARG A 250 18.37 -8.95 -4.21
CA ARG A 250 19.21 -8.65 -5.38
C ARG A 250 20.46 -7.85 -5.04
N TRP A 251 20.47 -7.15 -3.91
CA TRP A 251 21.61 -6.33 -3.48
C TRP A 251 22.59 -7.16 -2.66
N SER A 252 22.08 -7.94 -1.70
CA SER A 252 22.88 -8.76 -0.80
C SER A 252 21.98 -9.65 0.05
N THR A 253 22.42 -10.86 0.37
CA THR A 253 21.77 -11.68 1.40
C THR A 253 22.05 -11.16 2.82
N ASN A 254 23.11 -10.37 3.01
CA ASN A 254 23.40 -9.67 4.25
C ASN A 254 23.00 -8.19 4.14
N LEU A 255 21.80 -7.87 4.62
CA LEU A 255 21.24 -6.52 4.59
C LEU A 255 21.87 -5.54 5.59
N GLY A 256 22.58 -6.05 6.61
CA GLY A 256 23.09 -5.22 7.72
C GLY A 256 23.87 -3.98 7.26
N PRO A 257 24.90 -4.11 6.39
CA PRO A 257 25.67 -2.97 5.90
C PRO A 257 24.90 -1.98 5.01
N ALA A 258 23.79 -2.40 4.42
CA ALA A 258 22.97 -1.59 3.52
C ALA A 258 21.83 -0.86 4.25
N LEU A 259 21.69 -1.06 5.57
CA LEU A 259 20.64 -0.48 6.40
C LEU A 259 21.23 0.54 7.37
N PRO A 260 20.52 1.66 7.63
CA PRO A 260 20.99 2.64 8.60
C PRO A 260 20.93 2.07 10.02
N LYS A 261 21.85 2.49 10.90
CA LYS A 261 21.96 1.99 12.28
C LYS A 261 20.75 2.29 13.16
N THR A 262 19.91 3.25 12.76
CA THR A 262 18.69 3.68 13.46
C THR A 262 17.52 2.72 13.30
N ILE A 263 17.66 1.65 12.49
CA ILE A 263 16.59 0.70 12.25
C ILE A 263 16.27 -0.08 13.53
N GLU A 264 15.03 0.06 13.98
CA GLU A 264 14.43 -0.70 15.07
C GLU A 264 13.60 -1.86 14.55
N ARG A 265 13.03 -1.72 13.35
CA ARG A 265 12.09 -2.70 12.79
C ARG A 265 12.36 -2.95 11.32
N LEU A 266 12.69 -4.20 10.99
CA LEU A 266 12.95 -4.67 9.63
C LEU A 266 11.86 -5.64 9.19
N SER A 267 10.96 -5.21 8.33
CA SER A 267 9.88 -6.04 7.81
C SER A 267 10.23 -6.65 6.45
N LEU A 268 10.15 -7.97 6.38
CA LEU A 268 10.38 -8.72 5.15
C LEU A 268 9.03 -9.18 4.59
N ARG A 269 8.74 -8.82 3.33
CA ARG A 269 7.47 -9.12 2.67
C ARG A 269 7.71 -10.07 1.49
N GLY A 270 6.95 -11.16 1.42
CA GLY A 270 6.95 -12.10 0.28
C GLY A 270 5.84 -11.77 -0.71
N ASP A 271 5.85 -10.56 -1.29
CA ASP A 271 4.71 -9.98 -2.00
C ASP A 271 4.82 -9.84 -3.53
N TYR A 272 6.03 -9.94 -4.08
CA TYR A 272 6.33 -9.63 -5.49
C TYR A 272 6.31 -10.83 -6.45
N GLU A 273 6.49 -12.08 -5.99
CA GLU A 273 6.64 -13.23 -6.88
C GLU A 273 5.41 -14.14 -6.94
N PRO A 274 5.12 -14.74 -8.10
CA PRO A 274 4.18 -15.84 -8.18
C PRO A 274 4.65 -17.00 -7.30
N LEU A 275 3.70 -17.70 -6.70
CA LEU A 275 3.89 -18.84 -5.79
C LEU A 275 4.42 -20.09 -6.52
N VAL A 276 5.44 -19.96 -7.37
CA VAL A 276 6.10 -21.07 -8.07
C VAL A 276 7.27 -21.60 -7.24
N GLU A 277 7.64 -22.86 -7.48
CA GLU A 277 8.67 -23.62 -6.73
C GLU A 277 10.06 -22.94 -6.63
N ASN A 278 10.35 -21.96 -7.49
CA ASN A 278 11.66 -21.30 -7.58
C ASN A 278 11.69 -19.85 -7.04
N GLY A 279 10.59 -19.37 -6.42
CA GLY A 279 10.49 -18.00 -5.88
C GLY A 279 10.72 -17.89 -4.36
N TRP A 280 10.71 -16.65 -3.85
CA TRP A 280 10.76 -16.38 -2.40
C TRP A 280 9.48 -16.86 -1.69
N HIS A 281 9.55 -18.03 -1.07
CA HIS A 281 8.50 -18.55 -0.20
C HIS A 281 8.83 -18.35 1.29
N GLU A 282 7.85 -18.54 2.18
CA GLU A 282 8.01 -18.28 3.62
C GLU A 282 9.24 -18.95 4.21
N ARG A 283 9.46 -20.22 3.87
CA ARG A 283 10.61 -20.98 4.36
C ARG A 283 11.94 -20.32 3.99
N SER A 284 12.12 -19.80 2.77
CA SER A 284 13.35 -19.10 2.36
C SER A 284 13.53 -17.79 3.11
N ILE A 285 12.45 -17.05 3.39
CA ILE A 285 12.50 -15.83 4.20
C ILE A 285 12.89 -16.17 5.65
N LEU A 286 12.31 -17.23 6.21
CA LEU A 286 12.65 -17.74 7.54
C LEU A 286 14.11 -18.21 7.62
N ASP A 287 14.59 -18.93 6.62
CA ASP A 287 15.99 -19.35 6.50
C ASP A 287 16.94 -18.14 6.42
N LEU A 288 16.60 -17.13 5.61
CA LEU A 288 17.36 -15.89 5.52
C LEU A 288 17.48 -15.19 6.88
N VAL A 289 16.37 -15.07 7.62
CA VAL A 289 16.35 -14.47 8.96
C VAL A 289 17.22 -15.27 9.92
N ALA A 290 17.04 -16.60 9.97
CA ALA A 290 17.82 -17.48 10.84
C ALA A 290 19.33 -17.36 10.59
N SER A 291 19.74 -17.33 9.32
CA SER A 291 21.15 -17.26 8.92
C SER A 291 21.79 -15.89 9.15
N ASN A 292 21.01 -14.81 9.23
CA ASN A 292 21.54 -13.44 9.26
C ASN A 292 21.23 -12.66 10.53
N VAL A 293 20.30 -13.08 11.38
CA VAL A 293 19.89 -12.31 12.57
C VAL A 293 21.06 -11.94 13.48
N VAL A 294 22.06 -12.81 13.62
CA VAL A 294 23.28 -12.51 14.40
C VAL A 294 24.03 -11.32 13.77
N LYS A 295 24.29 -11.37 12.45
CA LYS A 295 24.99 -10.32 11.71
C LYS A 295 24.18 -9.01 11.71
N TRP A 296 22.86 -9.09 11.57
CA TRP A 296 21.99 -7.92 11.62
C TRP A 296 21.99 -7.30 13.00
N ARG A 297 21.92 -8.09 14.08
CA ARG A 297 21.96 -7.56 15.45
C ARG A 297 23.28 -6.86 15.77
N THR A 298 24.40 -7.34 15.22
CA THR A 298 25.71 -6.70 15.38
C THR A 298 25.80 -5.37 14.62
N ASN A 299 25.21 -5.28 13.44
CA ASN A 299 25.25 -4.07 12.60
C ASN A 299 24.16 -3.04 12.96
N LEU A 300 23.00 -3.52 13.44
CA LEU A 300 21.79 -2.76 13.75
C LEU A 300 21.50 -2.93 15.24
N LEU A 301 22.17 -2.10 16.05
CA LEU A 301 22.13 -2.23 17.50
C LEU A 301 20.73 -1.95 18.09
N GLU A 302 19.94 -1.14 17.40
CA GLU A 302 18.58 -0.78 17.79
C GLU A 302 17.53 -1.78 17.28
N LEU A 303 17.92 -2.83 16.54
CA LEU A 303 16.96 -3.76 15.95
C LEU A 303 16.22 -4.56 17.03
N GLU A 304 14.92 -4.31 17.16
CA GLU A 304 14.04 -4.94 18.13
C GLU A 304 13.10 -5.98 17.50
N LEU A 305 12.70 -5.79 16.23
CA LEU A 305 11.63 -6.60 15.64
C LEU A 305 11.86 -6.87 14.15
N ILE A 306 11.62 -8.13 13.77
CA ILE A 306 11.61 -8.57 12.37
C ILE A 306 10.20 -9.12 12.03
N PRO A 307 9.27 -8.27 11.55
CA PRO A 307 7.97 -8.73 11.09
C PRO A 307 8.09 -9.42 9.73
N ILE A 308 7.71 -10.69 9.67
CA ILE A 308 7.59 -11.42 8.41
C ILE A 308 6.13 -11.32 7.98
N ARG A 309 5.88 -10.56 6.91
CA ARG A 309 4.53 -10.30 6.40
C ARG A 309 4.23 -11.15 5.19
N LYS A 310 2.98 -11.61 5.14
CA LYS A 310 2.48 -12.54 4.14
C LYS A 310 1.45 -11.86 3.26
N TRP A 311 1.29 -12.38 2.05
CA TRP A 311 0.17 -11.96 1.21
C TRP A 311 -0.99 -12.95 1.27
N LYS A 312 -0.71 -14.22 0.99
CA LYS A 312 -1.67 -15.32 1.10
C LYS A 312 -1.27 -16.16 2.31
N PRO A 313 -2.21 -16.71 3.08
CA PRO A 313 -1.88 -17.77 4.02
C PRO A 313 -1.18 -18.87 3.23
N PHE A 314 0.08 -19.18 3.57
CA PHE A 314 0.71 -20.39 3.07
C PHE A 314 -0.15 -21.58 3.50
N CYS A 315 -0.28 -22.61 2.67
CA CYS A 315 -0.86 -23.87 3.12
C CYS A 315 -0.19 -24.25 4.44
N GLU A 316 -0.95 -24.23 5.54
CA GLU A 316 -0.43 -24.44 6.89
C GLU A 316 0.01 -25.90 7.04
N LYS A 317 1.21 -26.20 6.57
CA LYS A 317 1.86 -27.48 6.82
C LYS A 317 2.54 -27.38 8.18
N ARG A 318 2.32 -28.36 9.06
CA ARG A 318 2.96 -28.45 10.41
C ARG A 318 4.47 -28.16 10.38
N ALA A 319 5.16 -28.52 9.30
CA ALA A 319 6.58 -28.23 9.08
C ALA A 319 6.93 -26.73 9.08
N LEU A 320 6.07 -25.86 8.54
CA LEU A 320 6.28 -24.40 8.54
C LEU A 320 6.09 -23.82 9.94
N GLU A 321 5.14 -24.32 10.73
CA GLU A 321 4.94 -23.84 12.09
C GLU A 321 6.14 -24.17 12.99
N LYS A 322 6.67 -25.40 12.86
CA LYS A 322 7.92 -25.78 13.53
C LYS A 322 9.05 -24.80 13.17
N LYS A 323 9.22 -24.51 11.87
CA LYS A 323 10.25 -23.58 11.40
C LYS A 323 10.05 -22.15 11.93
N ARG A 324 8.81 -21.65 11.99
CA ARG A 324 8.51 -20.33 12.58
C ARG A 324 8.92 -20.26 14.05
N SER A 325 8.63 -21.31 14.82
CA SER A 325 9.02 -21.40 16.23
C SER A 325 10.54 -21.45 16.39
N GLU A 326 11.24 -22.25 15.58
CA GLU A 326 12.71 -22.29 15.56
C GLU A 326 13.31 -20.91 15.28
N VAL A 327 12.82 -20.21 14.25
CA VAL A 327 13.31 -18.85 13.93
C VAL A 327 13.01 -17.87 15.05
N ARG A 328 11.82 -17.95 15.67
CA ARG A 328 11.46 -17.11 16.81
C ARG A 328 12.42 -17.30 17.97
N GLU A 329 12.71 -18.54 18.33
CA GLU A 329 13.65 -18.86 19.41
C GLU A 329 15.07 -18.34 19.09
N ILE A 330 15.54 -18.50 17.85
CA ILE A 330 16.83 -17.97 17.42
C ILE A 330 16.87 -16.44 17.56
N CYS A 331 15.81 -15.73 17.15
CA CYS A 331 15.73 -14.29 17.28
C CYS A 331 15.65 -13.83 18.75
N GLU A 332 14.82 -14.49 19.56
CA GLU A 332 14.65 -14.18 20.99
C GLU A 332 15.95 -14.34 21.78
N LYS A 333 16.73 -15.40 21.51
CA LYS A 333 18.09 -15.59 22.06
C LYS A 333 19.05 -14.43 21.73
N ARG A 334 18.72 -13.58 20.76
CA ARG A 334 19.50 -12.40 20.35
C ARG A 334 18.83 -11.08 20.75
N GLY A 335 17.77 -11.13 21.55
CA GLY A 335 17.02 -9.95 21.98
C GLY A 335 16.20 -9.29 20.86
N VAL A 336 15.86 -10.04 19.80
CA VAL A 336 15.06 -9.56 18.67
C VAL A 336 13.75 -10.34 18.62
N GLY A 337 12.61 -9.66 18.58
CA GLY A 337 11.33 -10.31 18.30
C GLY A 337 11.22 -10.73 16.84
N ALA A 338 10.69 -11.94 16.57
CA ALA A 338 10.28 -12.35 15.24
C ALA A 338 8.80 -12.75 15.26
N ARG A 339 7.97 -12.02 14.49
CA ARG A 339 6.53 -12.27 14.41
C ARG A 339 6.11 -12.50 12.96
N GLY A 340 5.43 -13.62 12.72
CA GLY A 340 4.70 -13.84 11.47
C GLY A 340 3.35 -13.14 11.55
N GLY A 341 3.04 -12.30 10.57
CA GLY A 341 1.73 -11.64 10.45
C GLY A 341 1.17 -11.82 9.04
N VAL A 342 -0.16 -11.90 8.96
CA VAL A 342 -0.90 -11.72 7.70
C VAL A 342 -0.99 -10.24 7.38
#